data_AF-A0A968FUJ4-F1
#
_entry.id   AF-A0A968FUJ4-F1
#
_cell.length_a   1.000
_cell.length_b   1.000
_cell.length_c   1.000
_cell.angle_alpha   90.00
_cell.angle_beta   90.00
_cell.angle_gamma   90.00
#
_symmetry.space_group_name_H-M   'P 1'
#
loop_
_entity.id
_entity.type
_entity.pdbx_description
1 polymer ?
#
loop_
_entity_poly.entity_id
_entity_poly.type
_entity_poly.pdbx_seq_one_letter_code
_entity_poly.pdbx_strand_id
1 'polypeptide(L)'
;NRINCLLVAMTGKPRSTLAQRCDYLLDVGVKEEACPIGLAPTASTTAALAMGDALAMAYLEIRGFREEDFAQNHPGGSLGRKLLTTV
;
A
#
# COMPACT_ATOMS: atom_id res chain seq x y z
N ASN A 1 -1.17 17.24 -15.75
CA ASN A 1 -2.33 17.08 -14.85
C ASN A 1 -2.89 18.45 -14.47
N ARG A 2 -4.22 18.62 -14.44
CA ARG A 2 -4.87 19.93 -14.15
C ARG A 2 -4.56 20.48 -12.75
N ILE A 3 -4.13 19.62 -11.82
CA ILE A 3 -3.91 19.95 -10.40
C ILE A 3 -2.39 20.11 -10.08
N ASN A 4 -1.50 20.02 -11.08
CA ASN A 4 -0.04 20.08 -10.91
C ASN A 4 0.49 19.24 -9.73
N CYS A 5 -0.03 18.02 -9.58
CA CYS A 5 0.39 17.06 -8.57
C CYS A 5 1.05 15.86 -9.24
N LEU A 6 2.06 15.30 -8.56
CA LEU A 6 2.70 14.04 -8.92
C LEU A 6 1.68 12.90 -8.80
N LEU A 7 1.53 12.13 -9.86
CA LEU A 7 0.61 11.02 -9.95
C LEU A 7 1.38 9.69 -9.92
N VAL A 8 1.19 8.92 -8.86
CA VAL A 8 1.60 7.51 -8.78
C VAL A 8 0.38 6.63 -9.07
N ALA A 9 0.50 5.68 -9.99
CA ALA A 9 -0.56 4.74 -10.31
C ALA A 9 -0.20 3.32 -9.87
N MET A 10 -1.16 2.61 -9.28
CA MET A 10 -1.12 1.15 -9.10
C MET A 10 -2.07 0.51 -10.09
N THR A 11 -1.56 -0.28 -11.03
CA THR A 11 -2.42 -1.01 -12.00
C THR A 11 -1.71 -2.22 -12.57
N GLY A 12 -2.47 -3.30 -12.80
CA GLY A 12 -1.98 -4.48 -13.52
C GLY A 12 -1.99 -4.35 -15.04
N LYS A 13 -2.20 -3.15 -15.59
CA LYS A 13 -2.22 -2.89 -17.02
C LYS A 13 -1.21 -1.78 -17.37
N PRO A 14 0.08 -2.11 -17.55
CA PRO A 14 1.15 -1.13 -17.75
C PRO A 14 1.04 -0.32 -19.04
N ARG A 15 0.20 -0.75 -19.99
CA ARG A 15 -0.10 -0.03 -21.24
C ARG A 15 -1.41 0.75 -21.22
N SER A 16 -2.12 0.78 -20.09
CA SER A 16 -3.40 1.49 -19.96
C SER A 16 -3.24 3.01 -20.05
N THR A 17 -4.33 3.71 -20.34
CA THR A 17 -4.36 5.19 -20.32
C THR A 17 -3.95 5.75 -18.96
N LEU A 18 -4.21 5.04 -17.87
CA LEU A 18 -3.77 5.45 -16.52
C LEU A 18 -2.24 5.38 -16.41
N ALA A 19 -1.64 4.26 -16.79
CA ALA A 19 -0.19 4.05 -16.74
C ALA A 19 0.59 5.02 -17.64
N GLN A 20 0.00 5.41 -18.79
CA GLN A 20 0.62 6.40 -19.69
C GLN A 20 0.54 7.85 -19.17
N ARG A 21 -0.31 8.13 -18.18
CA ARG A 21 -0.57 9.49 -17.68
C ARG A 21 -0.05 9.73 -16.26
N CYS A 22 0.48 8.71 -15.59
CA CYS A 22 1.13 8.82 -14.29
C CYS A 22 2.63 9.13 -14.45
N ASP A 23 3.21 9.72 -13.42
CA ASP A 23 4.65 9.98 -13.34
C ASP A 23 5.41 8.71 -12.91
N TYR A 24 4.80 7.90 -12.04
CA TYR A 24 5.35 6.62 -11.60
C TYR A 24 4.29 5.53 -11.62
N LEU A 25 4.68 4.35 -12.12
CA LEU A 25 3.83 3.17 -12.19
C LEU A 25 4.33 2.10 -11.20
N LEU A 26 3.40 1.59 -10.39
CA LEU A 26 3.56 0.38 -9.62
C LEU A 26 2.69 -0.71 -10.26
N ASP A 27 3.33 -1.68 -10.90
CA ASP A 27 2.63 -2.80 -11.52
C ASP A 27 2.18 -3.78 -10.44
N VAL A 28 0.87 -3.98 -10.34
CA VAL A 28 0.22 -4.95 -9.42
C VAL A 28 -0.54 -6.02 -10.19
N GLY A 29 -0.09 -6.29 -11.42
CA GLY A 29 -0.67 -7.30 -12.29
C GLY A 29 -0.52 -8.71 -11.73
N VAL A 30 -1.58 -9.50 -11.89
CA VAL A 30 -1.59 -10.92 -11.57
C VAL A 30 -1.84 -11.72 -12.84
N LYS A 31 -1.34 -12.95 -12.88
CA LYS A 31 -1.51 -13.83 -14.04
C LYS A 31 -2.97 -14.23 -14.23
N GLU A 32 -3.68 -14.51 -13.14
CA GLU A 32 -5.07 -14.95 -13.13
C GLU A 32 -5.75 -14.60 -11.80
N GLU A 33 -7.08 -14.54 -11.82
CA GLU A 33 -7.89 -14.42 -10.62
C GLU A 33 -8.24 -15.81 -10.09
N ALA A 34 -8.42 -15.93 -8.77
CA ALA A 34 -8.92 -17.16 -8.16
C ALA A 34 -10.41 -17.42 -8.48
N CYS A 35 -11.14 -16.38 -8.92
CA CYS A 35 -12.54 -16.50 -9.34
C CYS A 35 -12.65 -17.36 -10.62
N PRO A 36 -13.41 -18.48 -10.62
CA PRO A 36 -13.49 -19.38 -11.79
C PRO A 36 -14.02 -18.74 -13.08
N ILE A 37 -14.79 -17.66 -12.96
CA ILE A 37 -15.36 -16.91 -14.09
C ILE A 37 -14.66 -15.58 -14.34
N GLY A 38 -13.58 -15.28 -13.60
CA GLY A 38 -12.74 -14.09 -13.79
C GLY A 38 -13.40 -12.74 -13.49
N LEU A 39 -14.57 -12.73 -12.84
CA LEU A 39 -15.30 -11.48 -12.55
C LEU A 39 -14.92 -10.86 -11.21
N ALA A 40 -14.73 -11.68 -10.18
CA ALA A 40 -14.45 -11.19 -8.85
C ALA A 40 -12.93 -10.93 -8.69
N PRO A 41 -12.54 -9.72 -8.30
CA PRO A 41 -11.15 -9.44 -7.99
C PRO A 41 -10.78 -10.17 -6.69
N THR A 42 -9.71 -10.95 -6.74
CA THR A 42 -9.26 -11.81 -5.65
C THR A 42 -7.75 -11.72 -5.50
N ALA A 43 -7.01 -12.23 -6.49
CA ALA A 43 -5.57 -12.14 -6.54
C ALA A 43 -5.13 -10.70 -6.77
N SER A 44 -5.81 -9.95 -7.65
CA SER A 44 -5.44 -8.56 -7.95
C SER A 44 -5.63 -7.62 -6.77
N THR A 45 -6.72 -7.74 -6.01
CA THR A 45 -6.93 -6.94 -4.80
C THR A 45 -5.94 -7.30 -3.70
N THR A 46 -5.59 -8.59 -3.57
CA THR A 46 -4.56 -9.05 -2.64
C THR A 46 -3.17 -8.51 -3.02
N ALA A 47 -2.82 -8.55 -4.30
CA ALA A 47 -1.56 -7.99 -4.81
C ALA A 47 -1.47 -6.47 -4.58
N ALA A 48 -2.57 -5.75 -4.81
CA ALA A 48 -2.63 -4.31 -4.54
C ALA A 48 -2.49 -3.98 -3.05
N LEU A 49 -3.13 -4.78 -2.16
CA LEU A 49 -2.98 -4.63 -0.71
C LEU A 49 -1.53 -4.86 -0.28
N ALA A 50 -0.92 -5.97 -0.74
CA ALA A 50 0.47 -6.29 -0.42
C ALA A 50 1.46 -5.23 -0.93
N MET A 51 1.21 -4.64 -2.11
CA MET A 51 2.00 -3.50 -2.62
C MET A 51 1.88 -2.28 -1.70
N GLY A 52 0.67 -2.00 -1.18
CA GLY A 52 0.43 -0.94 -0.21
C GLY A 52 1.20 -1.16 1.09
N ASP A 53 1.19 -2.39 1.62
CA ASP A 53 1.96 -2.75 2.82
C ASP A 53 3.47 -2.60 2.57
N ALA A 54 3.97 -3.08 1.42
CA ALA A 54 5.38 -2.96 1.06
C ALA A 54 5.83 -1.49 0.97
N LEU A 55 5.02 -0.62 0.36
CA LEU A 55 5.28 0.82 0.32
C LEU A 55 5.31 1.45 1.71
N ALA A 56 4.36 1.10 2.57
CA ALA A 56 4.32 1.59 3.94
C ALA A 56 5.57 1.15 4.71
N MET A 57 5.94 -0.13 4.63
CA MET A 57 7.13 -0.66 5.32
C MET A 57 8.42 0.01 4.82
N ALA A 58 8.60 0.14 3.50
CA ALA A 58 9.74 0.83 2.92
C ALA A 58 9.81 2.29 3.39
N TYR A 59 8.67 2.97 3.47
CA TYR A 59 8.62 4.33 4.00
C TYR A 59 8.98 4.39 5.49
N LEU A 60 8.44 3.50 6.32
CA LEU A 60 8.76 3.45 7.76
C LEU A 60 10.26 3.21 7.99
N GLU A 61 10.87 2.31 7.22
CA GLU A 61 12.30 2.05 7.28
C GLU A 61 13.14 3.29 6.93
N ILE A 62 12.82 3.96 5.81
CA ILE A 62 13.51 5.20 5.39
C ILE A 62 13.37 6.31 6.44
N ARG A 63 12.23 6.36 7.13
CA ARG A 63 11.97 7.35 8.19
C ARG A 63 12.57 6.98 9.54
N GLY A 64 13.13 5.76 9.68
CA GLY A 64 13.65 5.25 10.95
C GLY A 64 12.56 5.14 12.01
N PHE A 65 11.34 4.72 11.62
CA PHE A 65 10.18 4.62 12.50
C PHE A 65 10.43 3.66 13.66
N ARG A 66 10.10 4.09 14.88
CA ARG A 66 10.42 3.36 16.12
C ARG A 66 9.16 2.92 16.86
N GLU A 67 9.34 2.05 17.84
CA GLU A 67 8.25 1.62 18.73
C GLU A 67 7.61 2.81 19.46
N GLU A 68 8.38 3.82 19.84
CA GLU A 68 7.86 5.01 20.50
C GLU A 68 6.92 5.81 19.58
N ASP A 69 7.23 5.88 18.28
CA ASP A 69 6.38 6.52 17.28
C ASP A 69 5.06 5.76 17.09
N PHE A 70 5.13 4.41 17.11
CA PHE A 70 3.93 3.57 17.05
C PHE A 70 3.02 3.81 18.26
N ALA A 71 3.60 3.84 19.45
CA ALA A 71 2.91 4.05 20.72
C ALA A 71 2.19 5.41 20.76
N GLN A 72 2.83 6.47 20.28
CA GLN A 72 2.24 7.82 20.20
C GLN A 72 1.10 7.93 19.19
N ASN A 73 1.19 7.23 18.05
CA ASN A 73 0.16 7.26 17.01
C ASN A 73 -1.04 6.33 17.31
N HIS A 74 -0.84 5.33 18.18
CA HIS A 74 -1.88 4.33 18.52
C HIS A 74 -2.07 4.12 20.04
N PRO A 75 -2.20 5.19 20.85
CA PRO A 75 -2.16 5.07 22.31
C PRO A 75 -3.34 4.29 22.91
N GLY A 76 -4.48 4.25 22.20
CA GLY A 76 -5.68 3.51 22.62
C GLY A 76 -5.71 2.04 22.20
N GLY A 77 -4.78 1.60 21.35
CA GLY A 77 -4.71 0.21 20.88
C GLY A 77 -4.01 -0.71 21.88
N SER A 78 -4.26 -2.02 21.81
CA SER A 78 -3.63 -3.00 22.69
C SER A 78 -2.10 -2.97 22.62
N LEU A 79 -1.54 -2.82 21.41
CA LEU A 79 -0.10 -2.72 21.19
C LEU A 79 0.49 -1.38 21.67
N GLY A 80 -0.12 -0.26 21.30
CA GLY A 80 0.36 1.06 21.74
C GLY A 80 0.30 1.21 23.26
N ARG A 81 -0.77 0.70 23.89
CA ARG A 81 -0.88 0.68 25.35
C ARG A 81 0.22 -0.14 26.01
N LYS A 82 0.56 -1.32 25.47
CA LYS A 82 1.67 -2.16 25.96
C LYS A 82 3.01 -1.43 25.91
N LEU A 83 3.25 -0.63 24.87
CA LEU A 83 4.50 0.13 24.71
C LEU A 83 4.56 1.38 25.61
N LEU A 84 3.42 1.96 25.99
CA LEU A 84 3.35 3.13 26.88
C LEU A 84 3.37 2.78 28.38
N THR A 85 2.97 1.56 28.75
CA THR A 85 2.94 1.12 30.14
C THR A 85 4.23 0.41 30.52
N THR A 86 5.06 1.03 31.34
CA THR A 86 6.12 0.35 32.09
C THR A 86 5.45 -0.44 33.23
N VAL A 87 5.48 -1.76 33.15
CA VAL A 87 5.26 -2.60 34.34
C VAL A 87 6.53 -2.68 35.17
#